data_AF-A0A2E9CT36-F1
#
_entry.id   AF-A0A2E9CT36-F1
#
_cell.length_a   1.000
_cell.length_b   1.000
_cell.length_c   1.000
_cell.angle_alpha   90.00
_cell.angle_beta   90.00
_cell.angle_gamma   90.00
#
_symmetry.space_group_name_H-M   'P 1'
#
loop_
_entity.id
_entity.type
_entity.pdbx_description
1 polymer ?
#
loop_
_entity_poly.entity_id
_entity_poly.type
_entity_poly.pdbx_seq_one_letter_code
_entity_poly.pdbx_strand_id
1 'polypeptide(L)'
;MDPKVYPSFGHCIFCGSKDDLTDEHIVPEALTGIGQMLIRNGSCRSCNNYANEKYEQTALNADFLSVRHMLALKRKRRGRKQSPRRMPKVSYSIDSVDGVGDEGFDQELTADEYPPIFSFVIHSPAGLLVDEDKSNGSPSLRVGVINLALKRAATIPTRVAMRERRVMGAAEMTVAKMAYCYAVAELGTDYVDFSQLRSLLVGSRNDVFNFVGSPIVPEKLANIRLHKFYFRQRGPFLTVLVHLFASFGGPIYEVVLGTRS
;
A
#
# COMPACT_ATOMS: atom_id res chain seq x y z
N MET A 1 -12.06 -6.17 -8.43
CA MET A 1 -11.89 -5.62 -9.79
C MET A 1 -12.05 -6.76 -10.75
N ASP A 2 -12.52 -6.53 -11.97
CA ASP A 2 -12.31 -7.53 -13.01
C ASP A 2 -10.80 -7.62 -13.27
N PRO A 3 -10.24 -8.83 -13.47
CA PRO A 3 -8.85 -8.94 -13.86
C PRO A 3 -8.58 -8.06 -15.09
N LYS A 4 -7.58 -7.17 -15.02
CA LYS A 4 -7.17 -6.34 -16.15
C LYS A 4 -5.71 -6.66 -16.45
N VAL A 5 -5.47 -7.20 -17.64
CA VAL A 5 -4.16 -7.59 -18.12
C VAL A 5 -3.76 -6.60 -19.21
N TYR A 6 -2.70 -5.84 -18.97
CA TYR A 6 -2.13 -4.91 -19.93
C TYR A 6 -1.05 -5.62 -20.74
N PRO A 7 -0.89 -5.26 -22.03
CA PRO A 7 0.15 -5.83 -22.87
C PRO A 7 1.55 -5.48 -22.38
N SER A 8 2.54 -6.20 -22.90
CA SER A 8 3.94 -5.89 -22.67
C SER A 8 4.37 -4.62 -23.41
N PHE A 9 5.25 -3.84 -22.77
CA PHE A 9 5.94 -2.71 -23.40
C PHE A 9 7.25 -3.11 -24.09
N GLY A 10 7.58 -4.41 -24.10
CA GLY A 10 8.81 -4.95 -24.70
C GLY A 10 10.10 -4.66 -23.90
N HIS A 11 9.99 -4.06 -22.72
CA HIS A 11 11.09 -3.76 -21.82
C HIS A 11 10.56 -3.57 -20.38
N CYS A 12 11.45 -3.63 -19.40
CA CYS A 12 11.18 -3.35 -18.01
C CYS A 12 10.78 -1.88 -17.84
N ILE A 13 9.58 -1.63 -17.33
CA ILE A 13 9.07 -0.27 -17.12
C ILE A 13 9.91 0.51 -16.09
N PHE A 14 10.67 -0.15 -15.21
CA PHE A 14 11.48 0.53 -14.20
C PHE A 14 12.87 0.93 -14.71
N CYS A 15 13.56 0.05 -15.45
CA CYS A 15 14.97 0.24 -15.81
C CYS A 15 15.29 0.13 -17.31
N GLY A 16 14.32 -0.22 -18.16
CA GLY A 16 14.52 -0.34 -19.60
C GLY A 16 15.14 -1.65 -20.10
N SER A 17 15.55 -2.56 -19.22
CA SER A 17 16.09 -3.89 -19.62
C SER A 17 15.08 -4.68 -20.45
N LYS A 18 15.54 -5.41 -21.47
CA LYS A 18 14.71 -6.29 -22.30
C LYS A 18 14.78 -7.76 -21.87
N ASP A 19 15.59 -8.05 -20.85
CA ASP A 19 15.95 -9.41 -20.45
C ASP A 19 15.20 -9.85 -19.20
N ASP A 20 14.96 -11.17 -19.10
CA ASP A 20 14.34 -11.83 -17.94
C ASP A 20 13.09 -11.11 -17.42
N LEU A 21 12.21 -10.75 -18.37
CA LEU A 21 10.96 -10.06 -18.09
C LEU A 21 9.96 -11.00 -17.39
N THR A 22 9.21 -10.40 -16.47
CA THR A 22 8.22 -11.05 -15.63
C THR A 22 6.96 -10.19 -15.61
N ASP A 23 5.82 -10.81 -15.30
CA ASP A 23 4.56 -10.07 -15.11
C ASP A 23 4.67 -9.17 -13.88
N GLU A 24 4.29 -7.90 -14.04
CA GLU A 24 4.34 -6.90 -12.97
C GLU A 24 2.93 -6.60 -12.46
N HIS A 25 2.74 -6.66 -11.14
CA HIS A 25 1.45 -6.42 -10.49
C HIS A 25 1.32 -4.94 -10.15
N ILE A 26 0.30 -4.28 -10.71
CA ILE A 26 -0.03 -2.88 -10.38
C ILE A 26 -0.42 -2.77 -8.91
N VAL A 27 -1.35 -3.62 -8.46
CA VAL A 27 -1.65 -3.81 -7.03
C VAL A 27 -0.94 -5.08 -6.61
N PRO A 28 -0.11 -5.10 -5.53
CA PRO A 28 0.50 -6.32 -5.05
C PRO A 28 -0.52 -7.44 -4.92
N GLU A 29 -0.19 -8.65 -5.39
CA GLU A 29 -1.12 -9.78 -5.37
C GLU A 29 -1.66 -10.04 -3.95
N ALA A 30 -0.83 -9.81 -2.94
CA ALA A 30 -1.15 -9.95 -1.53
C ALA A 30 -2.21 -8.96 -1.01
N LEU A 31 -2.36 -7.81 -1.67
CA LEU A 31 -3.40 -6.80 -1.42
C LEU A 31 -4.59 -6.93 -2.37
N THR A 32 -4.53 -7.88 -3.31
CA THR A 32 -5.59 -8.11 -4.26
C THR A 32 -6.66 -9.01 -3.65
N GLY A 33 -7.93 -8.61 -3.78
CA GLY A 33 -9.09 -9.47 -3.50
C GLY A 33 -9.41 -10.36 -4.71
N ILE A 34 -10.52 -10.05 -5.38
CA ILE A 34 -10.92 -10.68 -6.65
C ILE A 34 -10.42 -9.80 -7.81
N GLY A 35 -9.69 -10.44 -8.74
CA GLY A 35 -9.15 -9.87 -9.98
C GLY A 35 -7.84 -9.09 -9.83
N GLN A 36 -6.83 -9.49 -10.62
CA GLN A 36 -5.50 -8.87 -10.65
C GLN A 36 -5.41 -7.79 -11.72
N MET A 37 -4.66 -6.72 -11.43
CA MET A 37 -4.20 -5.77 -12.43
C MET A 37 -2.72 -6.03 -12.69
N LEU A 38 -2.36 -6.44 -13.91
CA LEU A 38 -1.00 -6.84 -14.24
C LEU A 38 -0.55 -6.34 -15.60
N ILE A 39 0.72 -5.99 -15.72
CA ILE A 39 1.40 -5.66 -16.98
C ILE A 39 2.20 -6.90 -17.38
N ARG A 40 1.89 -7.48 -18.55
CA ARG A 40 2.62 -8.67 -19.05
C ARG A 40 4.07 -8.33 -19.32
N ASN A 41 5.01 -9.14 -18.84
CA ASN A 41 6.45 -8.89 -19.05
C ASN A 41 6.83 -7.43 -18.74
N GLY A 42 6.23 -6.85 -17.68
CA GLY A 42 6.34 -5.44 -17.35
C GLY A 42 7.61 -5.08 -16.59
N SER A 43 8.22 -6.03 -15.88
CA SER A 43 9.42 -5.80 -15.08
C SER A 43 10.47 -6.89 -15.30
N CYS A 44 11.74 -6.53 -15.37
CA CYS A 44 12.79 -7.53 -15.25
C CYS A 44 12.82 -8.11 -13.83
N ARG A 45 13.34 -9.33 -13.69
CA ARG A 45 13.41 -10.03 -12.40
C ARG A 45 14.17 -9.24 -11.32
N SER A 46 15.21 -8.50 -11.68
CA SER A 46 15.98 -7.70 -10.72
C SER A 46 15.16 -6.57 -10.10
N CYS A 47 14.43 -5.78 -10.91
CA CYS A 47 13.52 -4.74 -10.41
C CYS A 47 12.36 -5.33 -9.61
N ASN A 48 11.79 -6.45 -10.06
CA ASN A 48 10.71 -7.12 -9.34
C ASN A 48 11.16 -7.60 -7.95
N ASN A 49 12.34 -8.24 -7.87
CA ASN A 49 12.92 -8.67 -6.60
C ASN A 49 13.27 -7.48 -5.70
N TYR A 50 13.86 -6.42 -6.26
CA TYR A 50 14.16 -5.19 -5.52
C TYR A 50 12.90 -4.63 -4.86
N ALA A 51 11.82 -4.44 -5.62
CA ALA A 51 10.56 -3.92 -5.10
C ALA A 51 10.02 -4.79 -3.95
N ASN A 52 9.97 -6.10 -4.19
CA ASN A 52 9.48 -7.07 -3.23
C ASN A 52 10.32 -7.06 -1.92
N GLU A 53 11.64 -7.10 -2.03
CA GLU A 53 12.55 -7.20 -0.87
C GLU A 53 12.71 -5.88 -0.11
N LYS A 54 12.72 -4.75 -0.81
CA LYS A 54 13.02 -3.46 -0.18
C LYS A 54 11.82 -2.82 0.48
N TYR A 55 10.63 -2.92 -0.10
CA TYR A 55 9.48 -2.22 0.45
C TYR A 55 8.18 -3.04 0.50
N GLU A 56 7.86 -3.87 -0.49
CA GLU A 56 6.54 -4.53 -0.47
C GLU A 56 6.44 -5.56 0.65
N GLN A 57 7.42 -6.44 0.85
CA GLN A 57 7.35 -7.42 1.94
C GLN A 57 7.31 -6.75 3.31
N THR A 58 8.06 -5.67 3.48
CA THR A 58 8.07 -4.89 4.71
C THR A 58 6.67 -4.31 4.98
N ALA A 59 6.07 -3.64 4.01
CA ALA A 59 4.72 -3.07 4.13
C ALA A 59 3.66 -4.16 4.35
N LEU A 60 3.76 -5.28 3.63
CA LEU A 60 2.82 -6.39 3.71
C LEU A 60 2.85 -7.12 5.06
N ASN A 61 4.00 -7.12 5.74
CA ASN A 61 4.20 -7.79 7.03
C ASN A 61 4.14 -6.84 8.23
N ALA A 62 4.00 -5.53 8.00
CA ALA A 62 3.77 -4.52 9.02
C ALA A 62 2.43 -3.80 8.77
N ASP A 63 2.44 -2.82 7.87
CA ASP A 63 1.35 -1.87 7.64
C ASP A 63 0.05 -2.54 7.17
N PHE A 64 0.14 -3.55 6.30
CA PHE A 64 -1.03 -4.20 5.71
C PHE A 64 -1.33 -5.60 6.28
N LEU A 65 -0.62 -6.04 7.32
CA LEU A 65 -0.71 -7.41 7.82
C LEU A 65 -2.12 -7.73 8.35
N SER A 66 -2.62 -6.92 9.30
CA SER A 66 -3.90 -7.14 9.98
C SER A 66 -5.06 -7.08 8.98
N VAL A 67 -5.13 -6.04 8.15
CA VAL A 67 -6.19 -5.87 7.14
C VAL A 67 -6.20 -6.98 6.08
N ARG A 68 -5.04 -7.43 5.59
CA ARG A 68 -4.98 -8.57 4.64
C ARG A 68 -5.49 -9.85 5.27
N HIS A 69 -5.19 -10.07 6.55
CA HIS A 69 -5.64 -11.26 7.26
C HIS A 69 -7.15 -11.21 7.52
N MET A 70 -7.68 -10.10 8.04
CA MET A 70 -9.10 -9.92 8.31
C MET A 70 -9.96 -10.00 7.04
N LEU A 71 -9.50 -9.43 5.93
CA LEU A 71 -10.21 -9.47 4.64
C LEU A 71 -9.96 -10.77 3.85
N ALA A 72 -9.23 -11.73 4.42
CA ALA A 72 -8.88 -12.98 3.77
C ALA A 72 -8.26 -12.83 2.36
N LEU A 73 -7.54 -11.72 2.08
CA LEU A 73 -6.98 -11.40 0.75
C LEU A 73 -6.01 -12.46 0.24
N LYS A 74 -5.89 -12.62 -1.08
CA LYS A 74 -5.23 -13.79 -1.69
C LYS A 74 -3.78 -13.98 -1.21
N ARG A 75 -3.39 -15.27 -1.14
CA ARG A 75 -2.00 -15.71 -1.00
C ARG A 75 -1.63 -16.55 -2.24
N LYS A 76 -0.38 -16.46 -2.71
CA LYS A 76 0.14 -17.42 -3.69
C LYS A 76 0.00 -18.84 -3.11
N ARG A 77 -0.73 -19.73 -3.79
CA ARG A 77 -0.66 -21.18 -3.53
C ARG A 77 0.70 -21.68 -4.00
N ARG A 78 1.74 -21.56 -3.16
CA ARG A 78 2.93 -22.39 -3.31
C ARG A 78 2.55 -23.78 -2.79
N GLY A 79 2.84 -24.85 -3.54
CA GLY A 79 2.41 -26.24 -3.29
C GLY A 79 2.81 -26.89 -1.94
N ARG A 80 3.18 -26.11 -0.92
CA ARG A 80 3.35 -26.54 0.47
C ARG A 80 2.08 -26.26 1.28
N LYS A 81 1.80 -27.13 2.26
CA LYS A 81 0.77 -26.93 3.28
C LYS A 81 0.95 -25.54 3.92
N GLN A 82 0.02 -24.62 3.65
CA GLN A 82 0.15 -23.24 4.12
C GLN A 82 -0.05 -23.21 5.64
N SER A 83 0.83 -22.50 6.35
CA SER A 83 0.60 -22.19 7.76
C SER A 83 -0.64 -21.29 7.90
N PRO A 84 -1.44 -21.47 8.97
CA PRO A 84 -2.58 -20.62 9.26
C PRO A 84 -2.19 -19.13 9.30
N ARG A 85 -3.10 -18.24 8.89
CA ARG A 85 -2.91 -16.79 9.07
C ARG A 85 -2.91 -16.51 10.58
N ARG A 86 -1.80 -16.01 11.10
CA ARG A 86 -1.73 -15.55 12.48
C ARG A 86 -1.99 -14.05 12.52
N MET A 87 -2.95 -13.63 13.33
CA MET A 87 -3.11 -12.22 13.66
C MET A 87 -1.94 -11.76 14.55
N PRO A 88 -1.63 -10.46 14.60
CA PRO A 88 -0.78 -9.93 15.65
C PRO A 88 -1.34 -10.32 17.01
N LYS A 89 -0.45 -10.61 17.97
CA LYS A 89 -0.87 -10.95 19.33
C LYS A 89 -1.52 -9.74 20.02
N VAL A 90 -2.43 -10.02 20.95
CA VAL A 90 -3.18 -9.01 21.73
C VAL A 90 -2.91 -9.17 23.22
N SER A 91 -3.38 -8.22 24.01
CA SER A 91 -3.43 -8.30 25.47
C SER A 91 -4.86 -8.11 25.97
N TYR A 92 -5.22 -8.83 27.04
CA TYR A 92 -6.49 -8.65 27.78
C TYR A 92 -6.33 -7.86 29.07
N SER A 93 -5.11 -7.69 29.58
CA SER A 93 -4.86 -6.75 30.66
C SER A 93 -5.05 -5.35 30.09
N ILE A 94 -5.91 -4.55 30.71
CA ILE A 94 -6.03 -3.11 30.43
C ILE A 94 -6.09 -2.41 31.80
N ASP A 95 -5.29 -2.90 32.75
CA ASP A 95 -5.24 -2.30 34.09
C ASP A 95 -4.27 -1.12 34.16
N SER A 96 -3.51 -0.84 33.09
CA SER A 96 -2.69 0.36 32.99
C SER A 96 -3.41 1.48 32.22
N VAL A 97 -4.06 2.38 32.96
CA VAL A 97 -4.53 3.69 32.48
C VAL A 97 -3.38 4.53 31.87
N ASP A 98 -2.12 4.16 32.15
CA ASP A 98 -0.93 4.88 31.73
C ASP A 98 -0.13 4.23 30.58
N GLY A 99 -0.58 3.11 30.00
CA GLY A 99 -0.09 2.60 28.70
C GLY A 99 1.41 2.26 28.61
N VAL A 100 2.15 2.24 29.72
CA VAL A 100 3.58 1.87 29.81
C VAL A 100 3.72 0.68 30.75
N GLY A 101 3.08 -0.42 30.40
CA GLY A 101 3.36 -1.74 30.96
C GLY A 101 3.84 -2.66 29.83
N ASP A 102 4.91 -3.42 30.08
CA ASP A 102 5.28 -4.57 29.24
C ASP A 102 4.28 -5.71 29.50
N GLU A 103 3.00 -5.41 29.31
CA GLU A 103 1.93 -6.38 29.36
C GLU A 103 2.16 -7.37 28.21
N GLY A 104 2.20 -8.66 28.55
CA GLY A 104 2.50 -9.71 27.59
C GLY A 104 1.49 -9.67 26.44
N PHE A 105 1.89 -9.16 25.28
CA PHE A 105 1.16 -9.36 24.02
C PHE A 105 1.38 -10.81 23.58
N ASP A 106 0.79 -11.75 24.32
CA ASP A 106 1.01 -13.19 24.17
C ASP A 106 -0.23 -13.95 23.68
N GLN A 107 -1.41 -13.31 23.74
CA GLN A 107 -2.70 -13.90 23.37
C GLN A 107 -2.88 -13.96 21.86
N GLU A 108 -3.30 -15.12 21.37
CA GLU A 108 -3.65 -15.34 19.96
C GLU A 108 -5.17 -15.20 19.77
N LEU A 109 -5.57 -14.46 18.76
CA LEU A 109 -6.95 -14.39 18.27
C LEU A 109 -7.00 -14.87 16.83
N THR A 110 -8.09 -15.54 16.46
CA THR A 110 -8.37 -15.83 15.05
C THR A 110 -8.74 -14.54 14.31
N ALA A 111 -8.73 -14.59 12.97
CA ALA A 111 -9.08 -13.41 12.17
C ALA A 111 -10.53 -12.95 12.39
N ASP A 112 -11.45 -13.84 12.77
CA ASP A 112 -12.87 -13.60 13.06
C ASP A 112 -13.17 -13.20 14.51
N GLU A 113 -12.22 -13.36 15.43
CA GLU A 113 -12.28 -12.83 16.80
C GLU A 113 -11.54 -11.48 16.93
N TYR A 114 -10.61 -11.19 16.02
CA TYR A 114 -9.82 -9.95 16.03
C TYR A 114 -10.68 -8.71 15.78
N PRO A 115 -10.46 -7.58 16.48
CA PRO A 115 -11.18 -6.33 16.24
C PRO A 115 -11.15 -5.94 14.75
N PRO A 116 -12.30 -5.68 14.10
CA PRO A 116 -12.39 -5.36 12.67
C PRO A 116 -11.89 -3.94 12.35
N ILE A 117 -10.78 -3.54 12.94
CA ILE A 117 -10.24 -2.19 12.83
C ILE A 117 -8.99 -2.23 11.96
N PHE A 118 -8.95 -1.34 10.96
CA PHE A 118 -7.73 -1.07 10.22
C PHE A 118 -7.26 0.34 10.56
N SER A 119 -6.09 0.44 11.19
CA SER A 119 -5.42 1.73 11.39
C SER A 119 -4.43 1.98 10.25
N PHE A 120 -4.20 3.24 9.90
CA PHE A 120 -3.26 3.61 8.84
C PHE A 120 -2.67 4.98 9.12
N VAL A 121 -1.53 5.25 8.50
CA VAL A 121 -0.88 6.55 8.64
C VAL A 121 -1.42 7.53 7.60
N ILE A 122 -1.72 8.73 8.08
CA ILE A 122 -2.12 9.88 7.29
C ILE A 122 -0.97 10.90 7.35
N HIS A 123 -0.34 11.12 6.20
CA HIS A 123 0.77 12.06 6.05
C HIS A 123 0.28 13.48 5.75
N SER A 124 1.17 14.46 5.86
CA SER A 124 0.98 15.73 5.14
C SER A 124 0.99 15.50 3.61
N PRO A 125 0.55 16.47 2.78
CA PRO A 125 0.70 16.37 1.33
C PRO A 125 2.16 16.14 0.90
N ALA A 126 2.35 15.51 -0.26
CA ALA A 126 3.67 15.22 -0.80
C ALA A 126 4.51 16.51 -0.95
N GLY A 127 5.80 16.45 -0.62
CA GLY A 127 6.69 17.62 -0.63
C GLY A 127 6.67 18.41 -1.93
N LEU A 128 6.72 17.72 -3.08
CA LEU A 128 6.66 18.33 -4.42
C LEU A 128 5.37 19.11 -4.68
N LEU A 129 4.27 18.78 -4.01
CA LEU A 129 2.97 19.44 -4.20
C LEU A 129 2.81 20.73 -3.40
N VAL A 130 3.60 20.88 -2.33
CA VAL A 130 3.53 22.03 -1.42
C VAL A 130 4.83 22.81 -1.34
N ASP A 131 5.79 22.49 -2.22
CA ASP A 131 7.12 23.12 -2.28
C ASP A 131 7.89 23.01 -0.95
N GLU A 132 7.85 21.81 -0.34
CA GLU A 132 8.56 21.49 0.90
C GLU A 132 9.47 20.27 0.69
N ASP A 133 10.73 20.34 1.13
CA ASP A 133 11.62 19.18 1.13
C ASP A 133 11.31 18.25 2.32
N LYS A 134 10.87 17.03 2.00
CA LYS A 134 10.52 15.96 2.94
C LYS A 134 11.47 14.77 2.86
N SER A 135 12.71 15.01 2.43
CA SER A 135 13.76 13.98 2.38
C SER A 135 14.04 13.34 3.75
N ASN A 136 13.82 14.08 4.84
CA ASN A 136 14.02 13.59 6.21
C ASN A 136 12.80 12.89 6.83
N GLY A 137 11.69 12.76 6.09
CA GLY A 137 10.47 12.10 6.59
C GLY A 137 9.21 12.97 6.50
N SER A 138 8.09 12.41 6.97
CA SER A 138 6.83 13.14 7.10
C SER A 138 6.86 14.05 8.34
N PRO A 139 6.63 15.37 8.21
CA PRO A 139 6.68 16.31 9.35
C PRO A 139 5.50 16.15 10.33
N SER A 140 4.43 15.48 9.90
CA SER A 140 3.30 15.14 10.75
C SER A 140 2.89 13.69 10.58
N LEU A 141 2.47 13.08 11.69
CA LEU A 141 1.95 11.73 11.76
C LEU A 141 0.56 11.78 12.38
N ARG A 142 -0.46 11.43 11.59
CA ARG A 142 -1.81 11.19 12.10
C ARG A 142 -2.16 9.72 11.86
N VAL A 143 -2.91 9.13 12.78
CA VAL A 143 -3.41 7.75 12.62
C VAL A 143 -4.89 7.83 12.26
N GLY A 144 -5.21 7.37 11.06
CA GLY A 144 -6.59 7.10 10.65
C GLY A 144 -7.00 5.73 11.12
N VAL A 145 -8.28 5.57 11.46
CA VAL A 145 -8.86 4.31 11.92
C VAL A 145 -10.20 4.12 11.23
N ILE A 146 -10.39 2.95 10.60
CA ILE A 146 -11.67 2.54 10.02
C ILE A 146 -12.15 1.24 10.64
N ASN A 147 -13.47 1.11 10.75
CA ASN A 147 -14.11 -0.16 11.05
C ASN A 147 -14.48 -0.85 9.74
N LEU A 148 -14.00 -2.08 9.54
CA LEU A 148 -14.22 -2.88 8.34
C LEU A 148 -15.64 -3.48 8.28
N ALA A 149 -16.45 -3.32 9.33
CA ALA A 149 -17.84 -3.78 9.42
C ALA A 149 -18.04 -5.26 9.03
N LEU A 150 -17.04 -6.10 9.35
CA LEU A 150 -17.07 -7.53 9.03
C LEU A 150 -18.08 -8.25 9.95
N LYS A 151 -18.79 -9.24 9.42
CA LYS A 151 -19.58 -10.17 10.26
C LYS A 151 -18.60 -11.03 11.06
N ARG A 152 -18.81 -11.12 12.38
CA ARG A 152 -17.85 -11.70 13.34
C ARG A 152 -18.49 -12.85 14.14
N ALA A 153 -17.64 -13.63 14.83
CA ALA A 153 -18.07 -14.64 15.78
C ALA A 153 -18.90 -14.03 16.92
N ALA A 154 -19.77 -14.84 17.55
CA ALA A 154 -20.69 -14.37 18.60
C ALA A 154 -19.97 -13.90 19.88
N THR A 155 -18.75 -14.38 20.12
CA THR A 155 -17.90 -14.07 21.28
C THR A 155 -16.70 -13.23 20.85
N ILE A 156 -16.88 -11.91 20.78
CA ILE A 156 -15.78 -10.96 20.64
C ILE A 156 -15.39 -10.50 22.05
N PRO A 157 -14.10 -10.51 22.42
CA PRO A 157 -13.66 -9.90 23.66
C PRO A 157 -14.16 -8.45 23.77
N THR A 158 -14.75 -8.08 24.90
CA THR A 158 -15.29 -6.73 25.12
C THR A 158 -14.18 -5.67 25.17
N ARG A 159 -12.95 -6.07 25.51
CA ARG A 159 -11.77 -5.22 25.67
C ARG A 159 -10.50 -5.98 25.30
N VAL A 160 -9.75 -5.45 24.34
CA VAL A 160 -8.42 -5.95 23.93
C VAL A 160 -7.50 -4.79 23.61
N ALA A 161 -6.23 -4.92 23.97
CA ALA A 161 -5.17 -4.04 23.51
C ALA A 161 -4.47 -4.67 22.28
N MET A 162 -4.21 -3.85 21.26
CA MET A 162 -3.57 -4.26 20.01
C MET A 162 -2.21 -3.58 19.85
N ARG A 163 -1.21 -4.32 19.38
CA ARG A 163 0.09 -3.77 18.99
C ARG A 163 0.28 -3.94 17.48
N GLU A 164 0.25 -2.84 16.74
CA GLU A 164 0.46 -2.84 15.30
C GLU A 164 1.83 -2.25 14.94
N ARG A 165 2.63 -3.00 14.18
CA ARG A 165 3.90 -2.51 13.66
C ARG A 165 3.63 -1.62 12.44
N ARG A 166 4.32 -0.50 12.37
CA ARG A 166 4.34 0.42 11.23
C ARG A 166 5.77 0.66 10.78
N VAL A 167 6.02 0.66 9.47
CA VAL A 167 7.35 0.97 8.93
C VAL A 167 7.21 2.13 7.94
N MET A 168 7.58 3.31 8.42
CA MET A 168 7.47 4.54 7.63
C MET A 168 8.33 4.43 6.36
N GLY A 169 7.73 4.78 5.23
CA GLY A 169 8.32 4.70 3.90
C GLY A 169 7.98 3.40 3.17
N ALA A 170 7.77 2.26 3.85
CA ALA A 170 7.54 0.99 3.16
C ALA A 170 6.15 0.93 2.49
N ALA A 171 5.11 1.33 3.22
CA ALA A 171 3.76 1.42 2.68
C ALA A 171 3.68 2.49 1.58
N GLU A 172 4.35 3.62 1.77
CA GLU A 172 4.37 4.74 0.83
C GLU A 172 5.09 4.35 -0.46
N MET A 173 6.22 3.64 -0.38
CA MET A 173 6.94 3.10 -1.56
C MET A 173 6.08 2.09 -2.31
N THR A 174 5.33 1.25 -1.60
CA THR A 174 4.37 0.32 -2.22
C THR A 174 3.28 1.09 -2.96
N VAL A 175 2.71 2.13 -2.36
CA VAL A 175 1.70 3.00 -2.98
C VAL A 175 2.27 3.77 -4.17
N ALA A 176 3.50 4.26 -4.08
CA ALA A 176 4.21 4.93 -5.17
C ALA A 176 4.35 4.01 -6.38
N LYS A 177 4.76 2.75 -6.15
CA LYS A 177 4.81 1.71 -7.19
C LYS A 177 3.44 1.47 -7.81
N MET A 178 2.39 1.35 -6.99
CA MET A 178 1.03 1.14 -7.48
C MET A 178 0.57 2.27 -8.42
N ALA A 179 0.79 3.53 -8.01
CA ALA A 179 0.49 4.70 -8.82
C ALA A 179 1.30 4.73 -10.13
N TYR A 180 2.61 4.47 -10.05
CA TYR A 180 3.50 4.42 -11.20
C TYR A 180 3.06 3.37 -12.22
N CYS A 181 2.89 2.12 -11.79
CA CYS A 181 2.48 1.03 -12.67
C CYS A 181 1.09 1.28 -13.26
N TYR A 182 0.17 1.85 -12.49
CA TYR A 182 -1.15 2.26 -13.01
C TYR A 182 -1.02 3.32 -14.10
N ALA A 183 -0.19 4.34 -13.88
CA ALA A 183 0.04 5.41 -14.84
C ALA A 183 0.64 4.88 -16.15
N VAL A 184 1.69 4.07 -16.07
CA VAL A 184 2.32 3.44 -17.25
C VAL A 184 1.32 2.55 -18.00
N ALA A 185 0.50 1.78 -17.27
CA ALA A 185 -0.47 0.89 -17.87
C ALA A 185 -1.60 1.62 -18.62
N GLU A 186 -2.05 2.77 -18.12
CA GLU A 186 -3.13 3.55 -18.75
C GLU A 186 -2.63 4.58 -19.78
N LEU A 187 -1.43 5.14 -19.60
CA LEU A 187 -0.93 6.28 -20.37
C LEU A 187 0.31 5.96 -21.23
N GLY A 188 0.95 4.80 -21.01
CA GLY A 188 2.23 4.45 -21.62
C GLY A 188 3.43 5.03 -20.87
N THR A 189 4.63 4.75 -21.39
CA THR A 189 5.91 5.13 -20.75
C THR A 189 6.33 6.57 -21.02
N ASP A 190 5.75 7.20 -22.05
CA ASP A 190 6.26 8.45 -22.62
C ASP A 190 5.33 9.65 -22.38
N TYR A 191 4.21 9.45 -21.67
CA TYR A 191 3.22 10.52 -21.41
C TYR A 191 3.64 11.47 -20.28
N VAL A 192 4.43 10.97 -19.33
CA VAL A 192 4.95 11.72 -18.17
C VAL A 192 6.43 11.46 -18.05
N ASP A 193 7.19 12.46 -17.65
CA ASP A 193 8.57 12.24 -17.23
C ASP A 193 8.57 11.57 -15.85
N PHE A 194 8.61 10.23 -15.87
CA PHE A 194 8.69 9.41 -14.68
C PHE A 194 10.12 9.27 -14.12
N SER A 195 11.13 9.96 -14.66
CA SER A 195 12.55 9.77 -14.29
C SER A 195 12.80 9.84 -12.77
N GLN A 196 12.23 10.85 -12.10
CA GLN A 196 12.42 11.03 -10.66
C GLN A 196 11.71 9.94 -9.85
N LEU A 197 10.45 9.64 -10.17
CA LEU A 197 9.69 8.59 -9.48
C LEU A 197 10.31 7.20 -9.71
N ARG A 198 10.78 6.90 -10.93
CA ARG A 198 11.52 5.66 -11.21
C ARG A 198 12.80 5.58 -10.39
N SER A 199 13.57 6.67 -10.30
CA SER A 199 14.80 6.72 -9.50
C SER A 199 14.54 6.38 -8.03
N LEU A 200 13.40 6.83 -7.48
CA LEU A 200 12.94 6.41 -6.15
C LEU A 200 12.62 4.91 -6.12
N LEU A 201 11.81 4.42 -7.06
CA LEU A 201 11.35 3.02 -7.09
C LEU A 201 12.45 1.98 -7.31
N VAL A 202 13.58 2.36 -7.91
CA VAL A 202 14.77 1.50 -8.08
C VAL A 202 15.87 1.76 -7.05
N GLY A 203 15.66 2.67 -6.09
CA GLY A 203 16.56 2.89 -4.96
C GLY A 203 17.69 3.89 -5.17
N SER A 204 17.70 4.62 -6.28
CA SER A 204 18.62 5.74 -6.48
C SER A 204 18.22 6.99 -5.68
N ARG A 205 16.99 7.02 -5.15
CA ARG A 205 16.51 8.00 -4.19
C ARG A 205 15.83 7.32 -3.00
N ASN A 206 15.70 8.03 -1.89
CA ASN A 206 15.13 7.54 -0.63
C ASN A 206 14.12 8.52 0.02
N ASP A 207 13.66 9.52 -0.72
CA ASP A 207 12.85 10.65 -0.24
C ASP A 207 11.36 10.49 -0.58
N VAL A 208 10.78 9.32 -0.29
CA VAL A 208 9.41 8.95 -0.72
C VAL A 208 8.33 9.97 -0.35
N PHE A 209 8.49 10.70 0.75
CA PHE A 209 7.52 11.70 1.20
C PHE A 209 7.51 12.98 0.35
N ASN A 210 8.49 13.17 -0.53
CA ASN A 210 8.42 14.17 -1.60
C ASN A 210 7.42 13.78 -2.70
N PHE A 211 7.14 12.48 -2.85
CA PHE A 211 6.27 11.94 -3.90
C PHE A 211 4.92 11.47 -3.39
N VAL A 212 4.84 11.00 -2.14
CA VAL A 212 3.63 10.39 -1.57
C VAL A 212 3.18 11.15 -0.34
N GLY A 213 1.90 11.51 -0.29
CA GLY A 213 1.29 12.13 0.86
C GLY A 213 -0.23 12.05 0.84
N SER A 214 -0.89 12.80 1.72
CA SER A 214 -2.34 12.97 1.64
C SER A 214 -2.74 13.89 0.49
N PRO A 215 -3.96 13.78 -0.05
CA PRO A 215 -4.47 14.72 -1.04
C PRO A 215 -4.45 16.16 -0.51
N ILE A 216 -4.03 17.12 -1.35
CA ILE A 216 -4.08 18.55 -0.99
C ILE A 216 -5.53 19.00 -0.77
N VAL A 217 -6.45 18.43 -1.56
CA VAL A 217 -7.88 18.71 -1.50
C VAL A 217 -8.60 17.45 -1.05
N PRO A 218 -9.45 17.52 0.00
CA PRO A 218 -10.29 16.38 0.38
C PRO A 218 -11.21 15.98 -0.79
N GLU A 219 -11.15 14.71 -1.19
CA GLU A 219 -11.93 14.21 -2.32
C GLU A 219 -12.99 13.20 -1.87
N LYS A 220 -14.24 13.41 -2.30
CA LYS A 220 -15.30 12.40 -2.16
C LYS A 220 -15.23 11.44 -3.34
N LEU A 221 -14.64 10.28 -3.10
CA LEU A 221 -14.43 9.24 -4.12
C LEU A 221 -15.42 8.08 -3.94
N ALA A 222 -15.65 7.33 -5.02
CA ALA A 222 -16.57 6.19 -4.99
C ALA A 222 -16.00 5.00 -4.19
N ASN A 223 -16.82 4.42 -3.31
CA ASN A 223 -16.45 3.37 -2.35
C ASN A 223 -16.95 1.97 -2.75
N ILE A 224 -17.00 1.66 -4.05
CA ILE A 224 -17.61 0.42 -4.56
C ILE A 224 -16.62 -0.73 -4.81
N ARG A 225 -15.31 -0.47 -4.89
CA ARG A 225 -14.28 -1.49 -5.14
C ARG A 225 -13.22 -1.42 -4.04
N LEU A 226 -12.48 -2.52 -3.84
CA LEU A 226 -11.47 -2.62 -2.78
C LEU A 226 -10.37 -1.56 -2.93
N HIS A 227 -9.86 -1.32 -4.13
CA HIS A 227 -8.89 -0.26 -4.41
C HIS A 227 -9.36 0.57 -5.60
N LYS A 228 -8.97 1.84 -5.66
CA LYS A 228 -9.29 2.75 -6.77
C LYS A 228 -8.12 3.68 -7.06
N PHE A 229 -8.00 4.06 -8.33
CA PHE A 229 -6.99 4.97 -8.84
C PHE A 229 -7.66 6.11 -9.61
N TYR A 230 -7.21 7.34 -9.42
CA TYR A 230 -7.75 8.51 -10.11
C TYR A 230 -6.64 9.46 -10.51
N PHE A 231 -6.56 9.84 -11.79
CA PHE A 231 -5.63 10.87 -12.24
C PHE A 231 -6.10 12.27 -11.80
N ARG A 232 -5.16 13.13 -11.40
CA ARG A 232 -5.39 14.55 -11.18
C ARG A 232 -4.25 15.36 -11.81
N GLN A 233 -4.58 16.57 -12.23
CA GLN A 233 -3.58 17.57 -12.62
C GLN A 233 -3.44 18.56 -11.46
N ARG A 234 -2.22 18.77 -10.98
CA ARG A 234 -1.87 19.71 -9.90
C ARG A 234 -0.78 20.64 -10.41
N GLY A 235 -1.17 21.77 -10.99
CA GLY A 235 -0.24 22.66 -11.67
C GLY A 235 0.53 21.90 -12.76
N PRO A 236 1.88 21.85 -12.72
CA PRO A 236 2.67 21.13 -13.73
C PRO A 236 2.65 19.61 -13.53
N PHE A 237 2.27 19.12 -12.35
CA PHE A 237 2.37 17.71 -12.00
C PHE A 237 1.12 16.92 -12.40
N LEU A 238 1.33 15.75 -13.01
CA LEU A 238 0.32 14.70 -13.03
C LEU A 238 0.44 13.89 -11.73
N THR A 239 -0.68 13.65 -11.07
CA THR A 239 -0.75 12.83 -9.85
C THR A 239 -1.75 11.70 -10.01
N VAL A 240 -1.61 10.68 -9.16
CA VAL A 240 -2.60 9.61 -8.99
C VAL A 240 -3.03 9.55 -7.55
N LEU A 241 -4.34 9.61 -7.33
CA LEU A 241 -4.96 9.27 -6.05
C LEU A 241 -5.10 7.77 -5.97
N VAL A 242 -4.38 7.14 -5.04
CA VAL A 242 -4.49 5.72 -4.68
C VAL A 242 -5.38 5.60 -3.45
N HIS A 243 -6.62 5.20 -3.66
CA HIS A 243 -7.59 4.96 -2.58
C HIS A 243 -7.57 3.47 -2.22
N LEU A 244 -6.86 3.13 -1.15
CA LEU A 244 -6.73 1.76 -0.65
C LEU A 244 -7.92 1.40 0.25
N PHE A 245 -8.40 0.17 0.14
CA PHE A 245 -9.55 -0.33 0.91
C PHE A 245 -10.78 0.59 0.80
N ALA A 246 -11.00 1.16 -0.38
CA ALA A 246 -12.02 2.17 -0.65
C ALA A 246 -13.44 1.71 -0.28
N SER A 247 -13.74 0.42 -0.42
CA SER A 247 -15.01 -0.16 0.01
C SER A 247 -15.28 -0.07 1.52
N PHE A 248 -14.26 0.24 2.30
CA PHE A 248 -14.34 0.42 3.75
C PHE A 248 -14.00 1.86 4.19
N GLY A 249 -13.85 2.79 3.23
CA GLY A 249 -13.46 4.18 3.52
C GLY A 249 -12.00 4.34 3.95
N GLY A 250 -11.11 3.48 3.44
CA GLY A 250 -9.68 3.50 3.77
C GLY A 250 -8.91 4.72 3.27
N PRO A 251 -7.57 4.70 3.40
CA PRO A 251 -6.75 5.87 3.10
C PRO A 251 -6.74 6.20 1.61
N ILE A 252 -6.70 7.51 1.33
CA ILE A 252 -6.38 8.05 0.02
C ILE A 252 -4.97 8.64 0.11
N TYR A 253 -4.09 8.17 -0.76
CA TYR A 253 -2.76 8.75 -0.96
C TYR A 253 -2.73 9.49 -2.30
N GLU A 254 -2.13 10.67 -2.36
CA GLU A 254 -1.81 11.36 -3.60
C GLU A 254 -0.33 11.14 -3.93
N VAL A 255 -0.07 10.57 -5.11
CA VAL A 255 1.29 10.29 -5.60
C VAL A 255 1.62 11.20 -6.76
N VAL A 256 2.72 11.92 -6.66
CA VAL A 256 3.29 12.74 -7.74
C VAL A 256 4.02 11.82 -8.73
N LEU A 257 3.60 11.86 -9.99
CA LEU A 257 4.19 11.03 -11.05
C LEU A 257 5.37 11.73 -11.73
N GLY A 258 5.22 13.03 -11.98
CA GLY A 258 6.13 13.85 -12.77
C GLY A 258 5.37 14.92 -13.54
N THR A 259 6.06 15.62 -14.43
CA THR A 259 5.48 16.58 -15.37
C THR A 259 5.16 15.91 -16.71
N ARG A 260 4.19 16.44 -17.46
CA ARG A 260 3.95 15.96 -18.83
C ARG A 260 5.21 16.15 -19.68
N SER A 261 5.56 15.12 -20.44
CA SER A 261 6.68 15.13 -21.40
C SER A 261 6.33 15.91 -22.66
#